data_AF-A0A6N6MS73-F1
#
_entry.id   AF-A0A6N6MS73-F1
#
_cell.length_a   1.000
_cell.length_b   1.000
_cell.length_c   1.000
_cell.angle_alpha   90.00
_cell.angle_beta   90.00
_cell.angle_gamma   90.00
#
_symmetry.space_group_name_H-M   'P 1'
#
loop_
_entity.id
_entity.type
_entity.pdbx_description
1 polymer ?
#
loop_
_entity_poly.entity_id
_entity_poly.type
_entity_poly.pdbx_seq_one_letter_code
_entity_poly.pdbx_strand_id
1 'polypeptide(L)' 'MATSRHTNPDPIAQGAQARIHGRPKDACPYPRNSEERASWMEGYDGVERDRAPHQPLVLG' A
#
# COMPACT_ATOMS: atom_id res chain seq x y z
N MET A 1 27.66 -4.17 -1.33
CA MET A 1 27.45 -3.18 -0.25
C MET A 1 25.98 -2.79 -0.28
N ALA A 2 25.23 -3.08 0.79
CA ALA A 2 23.78 -2.89 0.84
C ALA A 2 23.42 -1.40 0.95
N THR A 3 22.90 -0.82 -0.14
CA THR A 3 22.33 0.53 -0.12
C THR A 3 20.90 0.45 0.42
N SER A 4 20.72 0.07 1.69
CA SER A 4 19.42 0.17 2.36
C SER A 4 19.27 1.53 3.04
N ARG A 5 19.59 2.59 2.30
CA ARG A 5 19.38 3.98 2.73
C ARG A 5 17.96 4.42 2.38
N HIS A 6 16.97 3.57 2.65
CA HIS A 6 15.56 3.97 2.72
C HIS A 6 15.29 4.49 4.13
N THR A 7 16.01 5.54 4.53
CA THR A 7 15.70 6.25 5.76
C THR A 7 14.48 7.09 5.48
N ASN A 8 13.32 6.53 5.84
CA ASN A 8 11.95 6.98 5.66
C ASN A 8 11.25 6.34 4.43
N PRO A 9 10.56 5.20 4.60
CA PRO A 9 9.75 4.63 3.54
C PRO A 9 8.64 5.59 3.17
N ASP A 10 8.44 5.82 1.87
CA ASP A 10 7.35 6.64 1.34
C ASP A 10 6.01 6.25 1.99
N PRO A 11 5.14 7.23 2.33
CA PRO A 11 3.86 6.93 2.95
C PRO A 11 3.04 5.93 2.13
N ILE A 12 3.10 6.02 0.80
CA ILE A 12 2.48 5.06 -0.14
C ILE A 12 3.01 3.64 0.10
N ALA A 13 4.34 3.47 0.15
CA ALA A 13 4.96 2.15 0.37
C ALA A 13 4.60 1.60 1.77
N GLN A 14 4.53 2.46 2.78
CA GLN A 14 4.07 2.06 4.11
C GLN A 14 2.61 1.61 4.12
N GLY A 15 1.73 2.28 3.35
CA GLY A 15 0.34 1.90 3.18
C GLY A 15 0.19 0.51 2.54
N ALA A 16 0.91 0.29 1.45
CA ALA A 16 0.95 -1.01 0.77
C ALA A 16 1.46 -2.11 1.70
N GLN A 17 2.52 -1.83 2.46
CA GLN A 17 3.08 -2.76 3.42
C GLN A 17 2.08 -3.05 4.56
N ALA A 18 1.35 -2.05 5.05
CA ALA A 18 0.29 -2.27 6.04
C ALA A 18 -0.80 -3.21 5.52
N ARG A 19 -1.24 -3.06 4.26
CA ARG A 19 -2.16 -4.01 3.60
C ARG A 19 -1.57 -5.42 3.52
N ILE A 20 -0.33 -5.56 3.05
CA ILE A 20 0.36 -6.85 2.91
C ILE A 20 0.47 -7.57 4.27
N HIS A 21 0.74 -6.80 5.33
CA HIS A 21 0.83 -7.31 6.69
C HIS A 21 -0.54 -7.46 7.37
N GLY A 22 -1.66 -7.11 6.72
CA GLY A 22 -3.01 -7.19 7.28
C GLY A 22 -3.29 -6.20 8.42
N ARG A 23 -2.53 -5.10 8.51
CA ARG A 23 -2.79 -4.03 9.47
C ARG A 23 -4.00 -3.20 9.03
N PRO A 24 -4.82 -2.66 9.94
CA PRO A 24 -5.95 -1.81 9.57
C PRO A 24 -5.52 -0.40 9.12
N LYS A 25 -6.40 0.33 8.43
CA LYS A 25 -6.19 1.75 8.05
C LYS A 25 -5.95 2.69 9.25
N ASP A 26 -6.41 2.31 10.44
CA ASP A 26 -6.17 3.00 11.71
C ASP A 26 -4.74 2.83 12.26
N ALA A 27 -3.95 1.90 11.72
CA ALA A 27 -2.52 1.78 12.05
C ALA A 27 -1.67 2.86 11.35
N CYS A 28 -2.30 3.76 10.58
CA CYS A 28 -1.65 4.90 9.96
C CYS A 28 -1.09 5.85 11.03
N PRO A 29 0.23 6.07 11.10
CA PRO A 29 0.85 6.96 12.09
C PRO A 29 0.65 8.45 11.77
N TYR A 30 0.14 8.78 10.58
CA TYR A 30 -0.02 10.15 10.11
C TYR A 30 -1.31 10.81 10.61
N PRO A 31 -1.30 12.14 10.87
CA PRO A 31 -2.49 12.90 11.21
C PRO A 31 -3.57 12.80 10.13
N ARG A 32 -4.84 12.96 10.52
CA ARG A 32 -5.99 12.82 9.60
C ARG A 32 -6.00 13.84 8.44
N ASN A 33 -5.28 14.92 8.64
CA ASN A 33 -5.22 16.14 7.85
C ASN A 33 -3.84 16.37 7.19
N SER A 34 -2.95 15.37 7.23
CA SER A 34 -1.66 15.41 6.52
C SER A 34 -1.77 14.77 5.14
N GLU A 35 -1.02 15.32 4.19
CA GLU A 35 -0.88 14.76 2.84
C GLU A 35 -0.26 13.35 2.89
N GLU A 36 0.63 13.08 3.85
CA GLU A 36 1.19 11.74 4.05
C GLU A 36 0.12 10.67 4.34
N ARG A 37 -0.96 11.03 5.04
CA ARG A 37 -2.08 10.09 5.25
C ARG A 37 -2.81 9.81 3.96
N ALA A 38 -2.99 10.81 3.09
CA ALA A 38 -3.61 10.61 1.79
C ALA A 38 -2.76 9.64 0.94
N SER A 39 -1.45 9.87 0.89
CA SER A 39 -0.49 8.98 0.23
C SER A 39 -0.46 7.56 0.85
N TRP A 40 -0.49 7.45 2.17
CA TRP A 40 -0.55 6.16 2.86
C TRP A 40 -1.85 5.41 2.55
N MET A 41 -2.98 6.11 2.56
CA MET A 41 -4.26 5.51 2.16
C MET A 41 -4.24 5.09 0.71
N GLU A 42 -3.64 5.84 -0.20
CA GLU A 42 -3.51 5.47 -1.62
C GLU A 42 -2.75 4.16 -1.79
N GLY A 43 -1.61 4.00 -1.11
CA GLY A 43 -0.86 2.74 -1.13
C GLY A 43 -1.58 1.57 -0.45
N TYR A 44 -2.31 1.85 0.64
CA TYR A 44 -3.09 0.85 1.36
C TYR A 44 -4.31 0.38 0.57
N ASP A 45 -5.10 1.32 0.06
CA ASP A 45 -6.26 1.06 -0.80
C ASP A 45 -5.78 0.36 -2.07
N GLY A 46 -4.55 0.68 -2.47
CA GLY A 46 -3.81 -0.02 -3.51
C GLY A 46 -4.62 -0.04 -4.77
N VAL A 47 -4.99 1.17 -5.25
CA VAL A 47 -5.81 1.47 -6.42
C VAL A 47 -5.88 0.25 -7.31
N GLU A 48 -6.94 -0.55 -7.12
CA GLU A 48 -7.07 -1.91 -7.60
C GLU A 48 -7.20 -1.92 -9.14
N ARG A 49 -6.08 -1.68 -9.84
CA ARG A 49 -5.95 -1.86 -11.29
C ARG A 49 -5.39 -3.24 -11.65
N ASP A 50 -5.01 -4.05 -10.67
CA ASP A 50 -4.43 -5.38 -10.92
C ASP A 50 -4.99 -6.44 -9.97
N ARG A 51 -6.30 -6.38 -9.73
CA ARG A 51 -7.04 -7.56 -9.27
C ARG A 51 -8.35 -7.65 -10.02
N ALA A 52 -8.24 -7.72 -11.35
CA ALA A 52 -9.20 -8.54 -12.08
C ALA A 52 -9.06 -9.94 -11.46
N PRO A 53 -10.06 -10.44 -10.70
CA PRO A 53 -10.00 -11.79 -10.17
C PRO A 53 -9.80 -12.68 -11.38
N HIS A 54 -8.75 -13.49 -11.34
CA HIS A 54 -8.41 -14.50 -12.33
C HIS A 54 -9.66 -14.94 -13.08
N GLN A 55 -9.88 -14.36 -14.26
CA GLN A 55 -10.88 -14.86 -15.18
C GLN A 55 -10.39 -16.27 -15.47
N PRO A 56 -11.16 -17.33 -15.16
CA PRO A 56 -10.71 -18.67 -15.43
C PRO A 56 -10.45 -18.70 -16.93
N LEU A 57 -9.19 -18.98 -17.31
CA LEU A 57 -8.83 -19.28 -18.68
C LEU A 57 -9.78 -20.40 -19.11
N VAL A 58 -10.84 -20.05 -19.85
CA VAL A 58 -11.68 -21.03 -20.50
C VAL A 58 -10.80 -21.63 -21.58
N LEU A 59 -10.19 -22.77 -21.24
CA LEU A 59 -9.41 -23.57 -22.17
C LEU A 59 -10.43 -24.22 -23.10
N GLY A 60 -10.57 -23.64 -24.29
CA GLY A 60 -11.30 -24.23 -25.41
C GLY A 60 -10.43 -25.20 -26.18
#